data_AF-A0A699Y136-F1
#
_entry.id   AF-A0A699Y136-F1
#
_cell.length_a   1.000
_cell.length_b   1.000
_cell.length_c   1.000
_cell.angle_alpha   90.00
_cell.angle_beta   90.00
_cell.angle_gamma   90.00
#
_symmetry.space_group_name_H-M   'P 1'
#
loop_
_entity.id
_entity.type
_entity.pdbx_description
1 polymer ?
#
loop_
_entity_poly.entity_id
_entity_poly.type
_entity_poly.pdbx_seq_one_letter_code
_entity_poly.pdbx_strand_id
1 'polypeptide(L)' 'VEDKSKEKRLEDVPVVRDFPEVFPKDLPGLPSIRPVEFQIDLVPGAAPVARVPYRLAPS' A
#
# COMPACT_ATOMS: atom_id res chain seq x y z
N VAL A 1 27.14 25.31 -15.12
CA VAL A 1 27.08 24.49 -13.88
C VAL A 1 25.62 24.15 -13.71
N GLU A 2 25.25 22.92 -14.01
CA GLU A 2 23.88 22.46 -13.95
C GLU A 2 23.48 22.39 -12.48
N ASP A 3 22.56 23.25 -12.06
CA ASP A 3 22.00 23.24 -10.71
C ASP A 3 21.15 21.96 -10.59
N LYS A 4 21.81 20.87 -10.20
CA LYS A 4 21.17 19.69 -9.65
C LYS A 4 20.49 20.12 -8.36
N SER A 5 19.33 20.76 -8.50
CA SER A 5 18.41 20.99 -7.39
C SER A 5 18.33 19.66 -6.64
N LYS A 6 18.78 19.69 -5.38
CA LYS A 6 18.83 18.51 -4.52
C LYS A 6 17.42 17.92 -4.56
N GLU A 7 17.25 16.78 -5.21
CA GLU A 7 16.00 16.03 -5.16
C GLU A 7 15.68 15.87 -3.68
N LYS A 8 14.61 16.53 -3.23
CA LYS A 8 14.19 16.49 -1.83
C LYS A 8 13.86 15.03 -1.55
N ARG A 9 14.65 14.39 -0.69
CA ARG A 9 14.42 13.00 -0.34
C ARG A 9 13.18 12.93 0.53
N LEU A 10 12.41 11.85 0.45
CA LEU A 10 11.23 11.68 1.32
C LEU A 10 11.65 11.68 2.80
N GLU A 11 12.85 11.18 3.07
CA GLU A 11 13.54 11.24 4.36
C GLU A 11 13.80 12.67 4.87
N ASP A 12 13.71 13.72 4.04
CA ASP A 12 13.88 15.11 4.48
C ASP A 12 12.59 15.69 5.09
N VAL A 13 11.45 15.01 4.90
CA VAL A 13 10.15 15.42 5.45
C VAL A 13 10.15 15.16 6.96
N PRO A 14 9.91 16.17 7.83
CA PRO A 14 9.95 16.02 9.28
C PRO A 14 9.11 14.85 9.80
N VAL A 15 7.88 14.70 9.29
CA VAL A 15 6.97 13.61 9.68
C VAL A 15 7.53 12.23 9.33
N VAL A 16 8.26 12.08 8.22
CA VAL A 16 8.88 10.79 7.84
C VAL A 16 10.05 10.46 8.78
N ARG A 17 10.80 11.48 9.20
CA ARG A 17 11.92 11.35 10.15
C ARG A 17 11.47 11.02 11.57
N ASP A 18 10.36 11.61 11.99
CA ASP A 18 9.81 11.44 13.33
C ASP A 18 9.11 10.08 13.49
N PHE A 19 8.68 9.45 12.39
CA PHE A 19 7.94 8.18 12.38
C PHE A 19 8.54 7.14 11.42
N PRO A 20 9.80 6.69 11.62
CA PRO A 20 10.48 5.77 10.70
C PRO A 20 9.81 4.38 10.63
N GLU A 21 9.12 3.96 11.68
CA GLU A 21 8.38 2.69 11.73
C GLU A 21 7.06 2.73 10.94
N VAL A 22 6.48 3.91 10.76
CA VAL A 22 5.23 4.12 10.01
C VAL A 22 5.50 4.27 8.51
N PHE A 23 6.68 4.77 8.16
CA PHE A 23 7.15 4.95 6.78
C PHE A 23 8.39 4.08 6.47
N PRO A 24 8.30 2.75 6.59
CA PRO A 24 9.40 1.88 6.22
C PRO A 24 9.64 1.94 4.70
N LYS A 25 10.89 1.71 4.28
CA LYS A 25 11.24 1.67 2.85
C LYS A 25 10.50 0.57 2.09
N ASP A 26 10.23 -0.55 2.78
CA ASP A 26 9.47 -1.69 2.29
C ASP A 26 8.19 -1.88 3.11
N LEU A 27 7.08 -2.23 2.45
CA LEU A 27 5.79 -2.39 3.13
C LEU A 27 5.78 -3.64 4.03
N PRO A 28 5.34 -3.52 5.30
CA PRO A 28 5.21 -4.66 6.20
C PRO A 28 4.00 -5.51 5.78
N GLY A 29 4.24 -6.51 4.93
CA GLY A 29 3.30 -7.51 4.40
C GLY A 29 1.80 -7.32 4.66
N LEU A 30 1.15 -8.36 5.18
CA LEU A 30 -0.26 -8.28 5.58
C LEU A 30 -0.38 -7.45 6.87
N PRO A 31 -1.47 -6.68 7.02
CA PRO A 31 -1.72 -5.98 8.27
C PRO A 31 -1.71 -6.99 9.43
N SER A 32 -1.23 -6.55 10.59
CA SER A 32 -1.26 -7.35 11.80
C SER A 32 -2.69 -7.81 12.12
N ILE A 33 -2.80 -8.91 12.86
CA ILE A 33 -4.09 -9.41 13.35
C ILE A 33 -4.77 -8.28 14.11
N ARG A 34 -5.82 -7.72 13.52
CA ARG A 34 -6.61 -6.67 14.15
C ARG A 34 -7.50 -7.31 15.22
N PRO A 35 -7.73 -6.64 16.37
CA PRO A 35 -8.66 -7.13 17.39
C PRO A 35 -10.12 -7.20 16.91
N VAL A 36 -10.43 -6.53 15.80
CA VAL A 36 -11.76 -6.45 15.21
C VAL A 36 -11.73 -7.11 13.83
N GLU A 37 -12.70 -7.98 13.59
CA GLU A 37 -12.90 -8.64 12.31
C GLU A 37 -13.36 -7.63 11.25
N PHE A 38 -12.76 -7.70 10.06
CA PHE A 38 -13.18 -6.85 8.95
C PHE A 38 -14.42 -7.46 8.29
N GLN A 39 -15.54 -6.72 8.29
CA GLN A 39 -16.77 -7.11 7.63
C GLN A 39 -16.94 -6.33 6.33
N ILE A 40 -17.42 -7.02 5.28
CA ILE A 40 -17.78 -6.39 4.00
C ILE A 40 -19.30 -6.40 3.91
N ASP A 41 -19.90 -5.25 4.15
CA ASP A 41 -21.34 -5.07 3.99
C ASP A 41 -21.68 -4.92 2.51
N LEU A 42 -22.60 -5.76 2.05
CA LEU A 42 -23.09 -5.71 0.69
C LEU A 42 -24.36 -4.87 0.62
N VAL A 43 -24.47 -4.04 -0.41
CA VAL A 43 -25.73 -3.38 -0.73
C VAL A 43 -26.80 -4.44 -1.05
N PRO A 44 -28.07 -4.24 -0.64
CA PRO A 44 -29.14 -5.18 -0.95
C PRO A 44 -29.22 -5.47 -2.46
N GLY A 45 -29.20 -6.76 -2.82
CA GLY A 45 -29.23 -7.21 -4.21
C GLY A 45 -27.85 -7.39 -4.87
N ALA A 46 -26.75 -7.12 -4.18
CA ALA A 46 -25.42 -7.49 -4.68
C ALA A 46 -25.26 -9.02 -4.76
N ALA A 47 -24.68 -9.50 -5.85
CA ALA A 47 -24.40 -10.91 -6.09
C ALA A 47 -22.89 -11.15 -6.24
N PRO A 48 -22.36 -12.32 -5.82
CA PRO A 48 -20.97 -12.68 -6.07
C PRO A 48 -20.65 -12.69 -7.57
N VAL A 49 -19.46 -12.21 -7.92
CA VAL A 49 -18.97 -12.21 -9.30
C VAL A 49 -17.75 -13.13 -9.41
N ALA A 50 -17.82 -14.10 -10.32
CA ALA A 50 -16.69 -14.93 -10.69
C ALA A 50 -16.17 -14.52 -12.08
N ARG A 51 -14.86 -14.36 -12.22
CA ARG A 51 -14.19 -14.08 -13.49
C ARG A 51 -13.00 -15.02 -13.65
N VAL A 52 -12.74 -15.45 -14.89
CA VAL A 52 -11.55 -16.24 -15.18
C VAL A 52 -10.28 -15.40 -14.99
N PRO A 53 -9.18 -15.98 -14.48
CA PRO A 53 -7.89 -15.30 -14.42
C PRO A 53 -7.43 -14.88 -15.82
N TYR A 54 -6.69 -13.77 -15.89
CA TYR A 54 -6.03 -13.38 -17.13
C TYR A 54 -4.94 -14.40 -17.53
N ARG A 55 -4.68 -14.53 -18.84
CA ARG A 55 -3.56 -15.33 -19.33
C ARG A 55 -2.25 -14.61 -19.01
N LEU A 56 -1.33 -15.30 -18.35
CA LEU A 56 0.04 -14.84 -18.13
C LEU A 56 0.95 -15.37 -19.24
N ALA A 57 1.99 -14.61 -19.58
CA ALA A 57 3.03 -15.09 -20.47
C ALA A 57 3.92 -16.13 -19.75
N PRO A 58 4.57 -17.07 -20.48
CA PRO A 58 5.58 -17.96 -19.90
C PRO A 58 6.77 -17.19 -19.31
N SER A 59 7.41 -17.75 -18.30
CA SER A 59 8.65 -17.26 -17.68
C SER A 59 9.89 -17.59 -18.48
#